data_AF-A0A9E1TRH3-F1
#
_entry.id   AF-A0A9E1TRH3-F1
#
_cell.length_a   1.000
_cell.length_b   1.000
_cell.length_c   1.000
_cell.angle_alpha   90.00
_cell.angle_beta   90.00
_cell.angle_gamma   90.00
#
_symmetry.space_group_name_H-M   'P 1'
#
loop_
_entity.id
_entity.type
_entity.pdbx_description
1 polymer ?
#
loop_
_entity_poly.entity_id
_entity_poly.type
_entity_poly.pdbx_seq_one_letter_code
_entity_poly.pdbx_strand_id
1 'polypeptide(L)' 'MFKNPKYLEWFGVITAIIYSMLVALNIGAEFVGFTLLFVSAISIGLWAYAGKHRGILFLQFFYATAGIVGMLRWF' A
#
# COMPACT_ATOMS: atom_id res chain seq x y z
N MET A 1 1.59 9.94 -24.88
CA MET A 1 1.49 8.54 -24.42
C MET A 1 2.03 8.49 -23.00
N PHE A 2 1.16 8.56 -21.98
CA PHE A 2 1.61 8.49 -20.59
C PHE A 2 2.18 7.08 -20.37
N LYS A 3 3.49 6.98 -20.11
CA LYS A 3 4.15 5.74 -19.71
C LYS A 3 3.50 5.31 -18.40
N ASN A 4 2.67 4.26 -18.42
CA ASN A 4 2.18 3.65 -17.19
C ASN A 4 3.41 3.10 -16.43
N PRO A 5 3.72 3.63 -15.23
CA PRO A 5 4.91 3.24 -14.48
C PRO A 5 4.71 1.86 -13.87
N LYS A 6 4.85 0.81 -14.69
CA LYS A 6 4.62 -0.60 -14.31
C LYS A 6 5.51 -1.06 -13.16
N TYR A 7 6.63 -0.37 -12.92
CA TYR A 7 7.48 -0.58 -11.76
C TYR A 7 6.81 -0.17 -10.44
N LEU A 8 6.03 0.92 -10.41
CA LEU A 8 5.29 1.36 -9.21
C LEU A 8 4.18 0.37 -8.84
N GLU A 9 3.51 -0.17 -9.86
CA GLU A 9 2.49 -1.21 -9.70
C GLU A 9 3.09 -2.45 -9.04
N TRP A 10 4.13 -3.03 -9.64
CA TRP A 10 4.75 -4.25 -9.14
C TRP A 10 5.45 -4.05 -7.80
N PHE A 11 6.10 -2.91 -7.59
CA PHE A 11 6.68 -2.56 -6.29
C PHE A 11 5.58 -2.52 -5.22
N GLY A 12 4.50 -1.76 -5.46
CA GLY A 12 3.39 -1.68 -4.54
C GLY A 12 2.74 -3.04 -4.26
N VAL A 13 2.55 -3.88 -5.28
CA VAL A 13 1.99 -5.24 -5.14
C VAL A 13 2.88 -6.11 -4.25
N ILE A 14 4.19 -6.15 -4.50
CA ILE A 14 5.13 -6.95 -3.69
C ILE A 14 5.12 -6.46 -2.24
N THR A 15 5.15 -5.15 -2.02
CA THR A 15 5.10 -4.57 -0.68
C THR A 15 3.80 -4.93 0.05
N ALA A 16 2.65 -4.91 -0.63
CA ALA A 16 1.36 -5.31 -0.05
C ALA A 16 1.31 -6.79 0.32
N ILE A 17 1.90 -7.67 -0.49
CA ILE A 17 2.01 -9.11 -0.18
C ILE A 17 2.82 -9.29 1.11
N ILE A 18 4.00 -8.67 1.20
CA ILE A 18 4.87 -8.77 2.38
C ILE A 18 4.16 -8.23 3.63
N TYR A 19 3.50 -7.07 3.53
CA TYR A 19 2.67 -6.53 4.62
C TYR A 19 1.63 -7.55 5.10
N SER A 20 0.86 -8.12 4.17
CA SER A 20 -0.24 -9.02 4.50
C SER A 20 0.27 -10.27 5.21
N MET A 21 1.42 -10.79 4.77
CA MET A 21 2.09 -11.92 5.43
C MET A 21 2.58 -11.55 6.83
N LEU A 22 3.23 -10.39 7.01
CA LEU A 22 3.73 -9.96 8.32
C LEU A 22 2.60 -9.78 9.34
N VAL A 23 1.51 -9.13 8.94
CA VAL A 23 0.35 -8.94 9.82
C VAL A 23 -0.36 -10.27 10.10
N ALA A 24 -0.47 -11.16 9.12
CA ALA A 24 -1.07 -12.49 9.31
C ALA A 24 -0.23 -13.38 10.25
N LEU A 25 1.10 -13.30 10.16
CA LEU A 25 2.02 -14.08 10.99
C LEU A 25 1.96 -13.72 12.48
N ASN A 26 1.43 -12.55 12.85
CA ASN A 26 1.29 -12.11 14.25
C ASN A 26 2.59 -12.24 15.08
N ILE A 27 3.73 -11.92 14.46
CA ILE A 27 5.06 -11.99 15.08
C ILE A 27 5.45 -10.71 15.86
N GLY A 28 4.50 -9.81 16.13
CA GLY A 28 4.78 -8.51 16.77
C GLY A 28 5.35 -7.45 15.82
N ALA A 29 5.33 -7.71 14.50
CA ALA A 29 5.83 -6.80 13.46
C ALA A 29 4.71 -5.96 12.81
N GLU A 30 3.55 -5.83 13.45
CA GLU A 30 2.37 -5.15 12.90
C GLU A 30 2.68 -3.70 12.48
N PHE A 31 3.45 -2.95 13.27
CA PHE A 31 3.86 -1.58 12.92
C PHE A 31 4.62 -1.52 11.58
N VAL A 32 5.57 -2.45 11.38
CA VAL A 32 6.31 -2.58 10.13
C VAL A 32 5.38 -3.00 8.99
N GLY A 33 4.45 -3.92 9.27
CA GLY A 33 3.39 -4.31 8.34
C GLY A 33 2.57 -3.12 7.87
N PHE A 34 2.04 -2.30 8.78
CA PHE A 34 1.24 -1.12 8.43
C PHE A 34 2.06 -0.03 7.73
N THR A 35 3.34 0.10 8.05
CA THR A 35 4.27 0.96 7.30
C THR A 35 4.40 0.50 5.84
N LEU A 36 4.54 -0.81 5.61
CA LEU A 36 4.59 -1.39 4.26
C LEU A 36 3.27 -1.20 3.51
N LEU A 37 2.12 -1.37 4.17
CA LEU A 37 0.81 -1.05 3.58
C LEU A 37 0.74 0.41 3.12
N PHE A 38 1.21 1.35 3.95
CA PHE A 38 1.21 2.76 3.62
C PHE A 38 2.09 3.08 2.40
N VAL A 39 3.31 2.54 2.35
CA VAL A 39 4.23 2.69 1.21
C VAL A 39 3.66 2.06 -0.07
N SER A 40 3.03 0.90 0.06
CA SER A 40 2.34 0.23 -1.05
C SER A 40 1.19 1.10 -1.59
N ALA A 41 0.37 1.66 -0.69
CA ALA A 41 -0.78 2.47 -1.06
C ALA A 41 -0.38 3.73 -1.84
N ILE A 42 0.71 4.38 -1.43
CA ILE A 42 1.28 5.52 -2.19
C ILE A 42 1.73 5.06 -3.58
N SER A 43 2.46 3.94 -3.68
CA SER A 43 2.99 3.45 -4.94
C SER A 43 1.90 3.06 -5.94
N ILE A 44 0.91 2.27 -5.50
CA ILE A 44 -0.23 1.88 -6.34
C ILE A 44 -1.13 3.08 -6.61
N GLY A 45 -1.25 4.03 -5.67
CA GLY A 45 -2.00 5.27 -5.86
C GLY A 45 -1.41 6.14 -6.96
N LEU A 46 -0.09 6.33 -6.97
CA LEU A 46 0.60 7.06 -8.04
C LEU A 46 0.46 6.37 -9.41
N TRP A 47 0.54 5.04 -9.45
CA TRP A 47 0.26 4.28 -10.67
C TRP A 47 -1.20 4.42 -11.13
N ALA A 48 -2.16 4.30 -10.22
CA ALA A 48 -3.58 4.41 -10.52
C ALA A 48 -3.94 5.82 -11.00
N TYR A 49 -3.31 6.86 -10.44
CA TYR A 49 -3.44 8.23 -10.90
C TYR A 49 -2.91 8.40 -12.34
N ALA A 50 -1.71 7.87 -12.62
CA ALA A 50 -1.12 7.91 -13.96
C ALA A 50 -1.94 7.13 -15.00
N GLY A 51 -2.47 5.96 -14.63
CA GLY A 51 -3.32 5.11 -15.47
C GLY A 51 -4.79 5.53 -15.54
N LYS A 52 -5.19 6.63 -14.88
CA LYS A 52 -6.58 7.11 -14.74
C LYS A 52 -7.55 6.07 -14.14
N HIS A 53 -7.05 5.15 -13.33
CA HIS A 53 -7.83 4.15 -12.61
C HIS A 53 -8.45 4.75 -11.33
N ARG A 54 -9.53 5.53 -11.48
CA ARG A 54 -10.15 6.28 -10.37
C ARG A 54 -10.63 5.39 -9.22
N GLY A 55 -11.16 4.20 -9.50
CA GLY A 55 -11.63 3.27 -8.45
C GLY A 55 -10.48 2.75 -7.59
N ILE A 56 -9.36 2.37 -8.23
CA ILE A 56 -8.16 1.90 -7.52
C ILE A 56 -7.56 3.05 -6.70
N LEU A 57 -7.49 4.26 -7.27
CA LEU A 57 -6.98 5.44 -6.57
C LEU A 57 -7.76 5.73 -5.28
N PHE A 58 -9.10 5.66 -5.34
CA PHE A 58 -9.95 5.85 -4.16
C PHE A 58 -9.72 4.77 -3.11
N LEU A 59 -9.55 3.50 -3.52
CA LEU A 59 -9.22 2.42 -2.61
C LEU A 59 -7.86 2.63 -1.91
N GLN A 60 -6.85 3.13 -2.63
CA GLN A 60 -5.53 3.40 -2.05
C GLN A 60 -5.58 4.51 -1.01
N PHE A 61 -6.50 5.47 -1.12
CA PHE A 61 -6.71 6.44 -0.07
C PHE A 61 -7.14 5.77 1.25
N PHE A 62 -8.10 4.83 1.19
CA PHE A 62 -8.49 4.06 2.37
C PHE A 62 -7.35 3.21 2.91
N TYR A 63 -6.55 2.57 2.05
CA TYR A 63 -5.39 1.79 2.51
C TYR A 63 -4.33 2.66 3.17
N ALA A 64 -4.09 3.86 2.66
CA ALA A 64 -3.18 4.81 3.29
C ALA A 64 -3.69 5.23 4.68
N THR A 65 -4.99 5.55 4.81
CA THR A 65 -5.61 5.85 6.11
C THR A 65 -5.53 4.66 7.06
N ALA A 66 -5.84 3.45 6.60
CA ALA A 66 -5.75 2.23 7.38
C ALA A 66 -4.31 1.94 7.84
N GLY A 67 -3.32 2.21 6.98
CA GLY A 67 -1.90 2.14 7.33
C GLY A 67 -1.55 3.09 8.47
N ILE A 68 -1.99 4.35 8.41
CA ILE A 68 -1.76 5.33 9.48
C ILE A 68 -2.45 4.90 10.79
N VAL A 69 -3.73 4.53 10.73
CA VAL A 69 -4.48 4.09 11.92
C VAL A 69 -3.85 2.83 12.52
N GLY A 70 -3.43 1.88 11.68
CA GLY A 70 -2.74 0.67 12.11
C GLY A 70 -1.40 0.97 12.77
N MET A 71 -0.59 1.86 12.19
CA MET A 71 0.66 2.32 12.81
C MET A 71 0.40 2.97 14.17
N LEU A 72 -0.59 3.86 14.30
CA LEU A 72 -0.92 4.51 15.58
C LEU A 72 -1.41 3.54 16.65
N ARG A 73 -2.11 2.47 16.26
CA ARG A 73 -2.61 1.45 17.20
C ARG A 73 -1.51 0.57 17.77
N TRP A 74 -0.48 0.32 16.97
CA TRP A 74 0.60 -0.62 17.27
C TRP A 74 1.95 0.09 17.53
N PHE A 75 1.92 1.42 17.72
CA PHE A 75 3.03 2.23 18.22
C PHE A 75 3.08 2.13 19.75
#